data_AF-A0A7X4CNC2-F1
#
_entry.id   AF-A0A7X4CNC2-F1
#
_cell.length_a   1.000
_cell.length_b   1.000
_cell.length_c   1.000
_cell.angle_alpha   90.00
_cell.angle_beta   90.00
_cell.angle_gamma   90.00
#
_symmetry.space_group_name_H-M   'P 1'
#
loop_
_entity.id
_entity.type
_entity.pdbx_description
1 polymer ?
#
loop_
_entity_poly.entity_id
_entity_poly.type
_entity_poly.pdbx_seq_one_letter_code
_entity_poly.pdbx_strand_id
1 'polypeptide(L)'
;MITFDVGQGDAAIIKFPDRKTMLIDGGIQQTYFDEKKQRQISYDVGERIIEPYLLASGIRELDLVVLSHPDLDHGGGLAYVMQNFKVKQLIGIPDTDLDSPTHQRLRNIAISRNIPYIF
;
A
#
# COMPACT_ATOMS: atom_id res chain seq x y z
N MET A 1 -16.01 -6.75 -2.32
CA MET A 1 -14.87 -5.84 -2.58
C MET A 1 -15.29 -4.45 -2.16
N ILE A 2 -14.39 -3.68 -1.55
CA ILE A 2 -14.59 -2.26 -1.22
C ILE A 2 -13.45 -1.49 -1.88
N THR A 3 -13.79 -0.40 -2.57
CA THR A 3 -12.83 0.56 -3.13
C THR A 3 -12.70 1.74 -2.18
N PHE A 4 -11.49 2.30 -2.09
CA PHE A 4 -11.22 3.47 -1.27
C PHE A 4 -11.25 4.73 -2.14
N ASP A 5 -11.78 5.82 -1.60
CA ASP A 5 -11.60 7.15 -2.20
C ASP A 5 -10.22 7.66 -1.80
N VAL A 6 -9.24 7.50 -2.70
CA VAL A 6 -7.82 7.80 -2.43
C VAL A 6 -7.32 9.07 -3.12
N GLY A 7 -8.21 9.77 -3.82
CA GLY A 7 -7.86 10.91 -4.68
C GLY A 7 -7.14 10.48 -5.95
N GLN A 8 -5.85 10.15 -5.86
CA GLN A 8 -5.02 9.76 -7.01
C GLN A 8 -4.59 8.29 -6.92
N GLY A 9 -4.67 7.60 -8.06
CA GLY A 9 -4.43 6.16 -8.20
C GLY A 9 -5.60 5.33 -7.68
N ASP A 10 -5.32 4.07 -7.36
CA ASP A 10 -6.34 3.12 -6.89
C ASP A 10 -5.97 2.54 -5.53
N ALA A 11 -7.00 2.11 -4.79
CA ALA A 11 -6.86 1.14 -3.71
C ALA A 11 -8.17 0.40 -3.48
N ALA A 12 -8.10 -0.92 -3.24
CA ALA A 12 -9.25 -1.74 -2.94
C ALA A 12 -8.93 -2.90 -1.99
N ILE A 13 -9.90 -3.31 -1.20
CA ILE A 13 -9.81 -4.46 -0.29
C ILE A 13 -10.85 -5.53 -0.66
N ILE A 14 -10.39 -6.76 -0.74
CA ILE A 14 -11.22 -7.95 -0.92
C ILE A 14 -11.18 -8.76 0.36
N LYS A 15 -12.38 -9.09 0.88
CA LYS A 15 -12.58 -10.07 1.96
C LYS A 15 -13.13 -11.34 1.32
N PHE A 16 -12.39 -12.44 1.38
CA PHE A 16 -12.79 -13.72 0.80
C PHE A 16 -13.73 -14.50 1.74
N PRO A 17 -14.52 -15.47 1.23
CA PRO A 17 -15.40 -16.30 2.06
C PRO A 17 -14.68 -17.08 3.16
N ASP A 18 -13.40 -17.43 2.96
CA ASP A 18 -12.55 -18.12 3.92
C ASP A 18 -11.84 -17.17 4.91
N ARG A 19 -12.32 -15.92 5.01
CA ARG A 19 -11.80 -14.83 5.83
C ARG A 19 -10.43 -14.30 5.42
N LYS A 20 -9.85 -14.79 4.32
CA LYS A 20 -8.63 -14.19 3.79
C LYS A 20 -8.89 -12.77 3.31
N THR A 21 -7.82 -11.98 3.25
CA THR A 21 -7.86 -10.60 2.81
C THR A 21 -6.81 -10.30 1.75
N MET A 22 -7.19 -9.52 0.74
CA MET A 22 -6.29 -9.03 -0.29
C MET A 22 -6.47 -7.52 -0.43
N LEU A 23 -5.39 -6.78 -0.22
CA LEU A 23 -5.31 -5.37 -0.55
C LEU A 23 -4.68 -5.22 -1.93
N ILE A 24 -5.33 -4.47 -2.81
CA ILE A 24 -4.86 -4.17 -4.16
C ILE A 24 -4.60 -2.67 -4.21
N ASP A 25 -3.36 -2.29 -4.51
CA ASP A 25 -2.86 -0.91 -4.50
C ASP A 25 -3.12 -0.17 -3.17
N GLY A 26 -2.54 1.01 -3.05
CA GLY A 26 -2.46 1.75 -1.80
C GLY A 26 -2.66 3.25 -1.96
N GLY A 27 -2.99 3.74 -3.15
CA GLY A 27 -3.08 5.17 -3.42
C GLY A 27 -1.75 5.92 -3.25
N ILE A 28 -1.83 7.23 -3.39
CA ILE A 28 -0.68 8.13 -3.30
C ILE A 28 -0.08 8.26 -1.90
N GLN A 29 1.25 8.34 -1.86
CA GLN A 29 1.98 8.95 -0.75
C GLN A 29 2.73 10.16 -1.30
N GLN A 30 2.49 11.33 -0.73
CA GLN A 30 3.09 12.59 -1.17
C GLN A 30 3.48 13.48 0.00
N THR A 31 4.59 14.20 -0.16
CA THR A 31 4.96 15.31 0.71
C THR A 31 5.04 16.58 -0.12
N TYR A 32 4.35 17.63 0.31
CA TYR A 32 4.34 18.93 -0.35
C TYR A 32 4.50 20.07 0.66
N PHE A 33 4.94 21.24 0.20
CA PHE A 33 5.00 22.44 1.04
C PHE A 33 3.66 23.18 0.98
N ASP A 34 3.01 23.35 2.13
CA ASP A 34 1.79 24.14 2.24
C ASP A 34 2.19 25.59 2.54
N GLU A 35 2.09 26.45 1.51
CA GLU A 35 2.43 27.88 1.62
C GLU A 35 1.57 28.61 2.67
N LYS A 36 0.31 28.22 2.86
CA LYS A 36 -0.56 28.88 3.86
C LYS A 36 -0.14 28.53 5.27
N LYS A 37 0.31 27.29 5.49
CA LYS A 37 0.78 26.81 6.79
C LYS A 37 2.29 26.99 6.99
N GLN A 38 3.01 27.46 5.96
CA GLN A 38 4.45 27.66 5.95
C GLN A 38 5.23 26.43 6.45
N ARG A 39 4.81 25.23 6.03
CA ARG A 39 5.43 23.97 6.47
C ARG A 39 5.24 22.84 5.46
N GLN A 40 6.09 21.83 5.53
CA GLN A 40 5.86 20.56 4.82
C GLN A 40 4.68 19.79 5.43
N ILE A 41 3.89 19.18 4.56
CA ILE A 41 2.80 18.28 4.90
C ILE A 41 3.04 16.98 4.16
N SER A 42 3.06 15.88 4.90
CA SER A 42 3.03 14.53 4.35
C SER A 42 1.61 13.98 4.42
N TYR A 43 1.19 13.37 3.32
CA TYR A 43 -0.07 12.68 3.18
C TYR A 43 0.20 11.29 2.64
N ASP A 44 -0.28 10.29 3.37
CA ASP A 44 -0.12 8.88 3.04
C ASP A 44 -1.50 8.22 3.11
N VAL A 45 -1.99 7.69 1.98
CA VAL A 45 -3.29 7.01 1.91
C VAL A 45 -3.31 5.77 2.81
N GLY A 46 -2.18 5.08 2.95
CA GLY A 46 -2.02 3.94 3.84
C GLY A 46 -2.33 4.31 5.29
N GLU A 47 -1.76 5.42 5.78
CA GLU A 47 -2.00 5.95 7.13
C GLU A 47 -3.42 6.53 7.28
N ARG A 48 -3.86 7.33 6.32
CA ARG A 48 -5.03 8.20 6.49
C ARG A 48 -6.35 7.53 6.17
N ILE A 49 -6.35 6.50 5.33
CA ILE A 49 -7.57 5.89 4.80
C ILE A 49 -7.58 4.39 5.04
N ILE A 50 -6.53 3.70 4.60
CA ILE A 50 -6.51 2.23 4.62
C ILE A 50 -6.40 1.72 6.06
N GLU A 51 -5.45 2.21 6.85
CA GLU A 51 -5.28 1.80 8.25
C GLU A 51 -6.58 1.96 9.07
N PRO A 52 -7.23 3.13 9.14
CA PRO A 52 -8.47 3.29 9.89
C PRO A 52 -9.54 2.27 9.50
N TYR A 53 -9.70 2.00 8.20
CA TYR A 53 -10.65 1.00 7.73
C TYR A 53 -10.25 -0.42 8.14
N LEU A 54 -8.98 -0.81 7.98
CA LEU A 54 -8.49 -2.13 8.37
C LEU A 54 -8.71 -2.33 9.88
N LEU A 55 -8.36 -1.34 10.69
CA LEU A 55 -8.49 -1.42 12.14
C LEU A 55 -9.96 -1.52 12.57
N ALA A 56 -10.85 -0.69 12.00
CA ALA A 56 -12.28 -0.72 12.26
C ALA A 56 -12.95 -2.02 11.79
N SER A 57 -12.41 -2.64 10.72
CA SER A 57 -12.83 -3.95 10.22
C SER A 57 -12.29 -5.14 11.03
N GLY A 58 -11.50 -4.90 12.09
CA GLY A 58 -10.84 -5.96 12.86
C GLY A 58 -9.72 -6.68 12.08
N ILE A 59 -9.26 -6.11 10.96
CA ILE A 59 -8.16 -6.65 10.17
C ILE A 59 -6.84 -6.16 10.79
N ARG A 60 -5.99 -7.11 11.17
CA ARG A 60 -4.63 -6.87 11.69
C ARG A 60 -3.54 -7.55 10.85
N GLU A 61 -3.97 -8.40 9.92
CA GLU A 61 -3.12 -9.18 9.04
C GLU A 61 -3.76 -9.19 7.65
N LEU A 62 -2.93 -9.04 6.60
CA LEU A 62 -3.30 -9.20 5.21
C LEU A 62 -2.69 -10.48 4.66
N ASP A 63 -3.51 -11.31 4.02
CA ASP A 63 -3.01 -12.53 3.37
C ASP A 63 -2.27 -12.20 2.08
N LEU A 64 -2.75 -11.18 1.36
CA LEU A 64 -2.13 -10.72 0.14
C LEU A 64 -2.12 -9.20 0.05
N VAL A 65 -0.99 -8.66 -0.38
CA VAL A 65 -0.87 -7.30 -0.91
C VAL A 65 -0.49 -7.41 -2.38
N VAL A 66 -1.21 -6.71 -3.24
CA VAL A 66 -0.99 -6.70 -4.68
C VAL A 66 -0.67 -5.29 -5.14
N LEU A 67 0.43 -5.13 -5.87
CA LEU A 67 0.74 -3.93 -6.63
C LEU A 67 0.38 -4.18 -8.10
N SER A 68 -0.54 -3.39 -8.66
CA SER A 68 -0.97 -3.55 -10.04
C SER A 68 0.07 -3.09 -11.06
N HIS A 69 0.76 -1.98 -10.78
CA HIS A 69 1.84 -1.41 -11.60
C HIS A 69 2.69 -0.43 -10.77
N PRO A 70 3.88 0.00 -11.25
CA PRO A 70 4.91 0.61 -10.42
C PRO A 70 4.73 2.10 -10.12
N ASP A 71 3.61 2.69 -10.51
CA ASP A 71 3.39 4.13 -10.34
C ASP A 71 3.22 4.48 -8.85
N LEU A 72 3.71 5.66 -8.46
CA LEU A 72 3.78 6.09 -7.06
C LEU A 72 2.39 6.22 -6.42
N ASP A 73 1.39 6.60 -7.20
CA ASP A 73 0.00 6.70 -6.79
C ASP A 73 -0.71 5.34 -6.67
N HIS A 74 -0.04 4.23 -6.99
CA HIS A 74 -0.55 2.89 -6.72
C HIS A 74 0.21 2.21 -5.57
N GLY A 75 1.53 2.32 -5.51
CA GLY A 75 2.33 1.68 -4.45
C GLY A 75 2.63 2.54 -3.22
N GLY A 76 2.25 3.82 -3.23
CA GLY A 76 2.57 4.78 -2.17
C GLY A 76 2.12 4.32 -0.79
N GLY A 77 0.80 4.19 -0.60
CA GLY A 77 0.25 3.76 0.70
C GLY A 77 0.51 2.29 1.04
N LEU A 78 0.86 1.44 0.06
CA LEU A 78 1.23 0.05 0.34
C LEU A 78 2.49 -0.03 1.21
N ALA A 79 3.43 0.89 1.04
CA ALA A 79 4.64 0.94 1.85
C ALA A 79 4.32 1.12 3.34
N TYR A 80 3.41 2.05 3.66
CA TYR A 80 2.94 2.26 5.03
C TYR A 80 2.25 1.01 5.57
N VAL A 81 1.34 0.41 4.79
CA VAL A 81 0.60 -0.79 5.21
C VAL A 81 1.54 -1.95 5.51
N MET A 82 2.51 -2.24 4.64
CA MET A 82 3.47 -3.35 4.83
C MET A 82 4.40 -3.14 6.04
N GLN A 83 4.68 -1.89 6.41
CA GLN A 83 5.46 -1.55 7.60
C GLN A 83 4.67 -1.73 8.89
N ASN A 84 3.37 -1.43 8.88
CA ASN A 84 2.55 -1.35 10.10
C ASN A 84 1.63 -2.57 10.32
N PHE A 85 1.31 -3.34 9.28
CA PHE A 85 0.48 -4.54 9.34
C PHE A 85 1.28 -5.80 9.04
N LYS A 86 0.82 -6.94 9.56
CA LYS A 86 1.37 -8.24 9.16
C LYS A 86 0.89 -8.57 7.75
N VAL A 87 1.81 -8.87 6.85
CA VAL A 87 1.50 -9.23 5.45
C VAL A 87 2.11 -10.60 5.18
N LYS A 88 1.31 -11.54 4.68
CA LYS A 88 1.79 -12.91 4.39
C LYS A 88 2.47 -13.02 3.03
N GLN A 89 2.05 -12.22 2.05
CA GLN A 89 2.63 -12.25 0.72
C GLN A 89 2.43 -10.91 -0.01
N LEU A 90 3.45 -10.48 -0.75
CA LEU A 90 3.38 -9.43 -1.75
C LEU A 90 3.36 -10.06 -3.14
N ILE A 91 2.50 -9.58 -4.02
CA ILE A 91 2.56 -9.85 -5.47
C ILE A 91 2.64 -8.51 -6.19
N GLY A 92 3.65 -8.33 -7.02
CA GLY A 92 3.71 -7.24 -7.98
C GLY A 92 3.73 -7.81 -9.39
N ILE A 93 4.07 -6.94 -10.34
CA ILE A 93 4.27 -7.34 -11.74
C ILE A 93 5.74 -7.69 -11.99
N PRO A 94 6.03 -8.54 -13.00
CA PRO A 94 7.40 -8.92 -13.35
C PRO A 94 8.30 -7.74 -13.66
N ASP A 95 9.58 -7.95 -13.34
CA ASP A 95 10.71 -7.01 -13.42
C ASP A 95 11.01 -6.49 -14.85
N THR A 96 10.07 -5.81 -15.50
CA THR A 96 10.34 -5.03 -16.71
C THR A 96 10.80 -3.60 -16.39
N ASP A 97 10.49 -3.10 -15.17
CA ASP A 97 10.85 -1.76 -14.66
C ASP A 97 11.37 -1.83 -13.20
N LEU A 98 12.46 -2.59 -12.99
CA LEU A 98 13.17 -2.65 -11.70
C LEU A 98 13.71 -1.30 -11.23
N ASP A 99 13.82 -0.33 -12.13
CA ASP A 99 14.25 1.04 -11.82
C ASP A 99 13.13 1.88 -11.18
N SER A 100 11.90 1.37 -11.07
CA SER A 100 10.84 2.07 -10.35
C SER A 100 11.21 2.24 -8.87
N PRO A 101 11.23 3.47 -8.33
CA PRO A 101 11.42 3.72 -6.91
C PRO A 101 10.38 3.01 -6.03
N THR A 102 9.16 2.85 -6.55
CA THR A 102 8.07 2.16 -5.86
C THR A 102 8.38 0.68 -5.67
N HIS A 103 8.78 -0.01 -6.74
CA HIS A 103 9.17 -1.42 -6.69
C HIS A 103 10.34 -1.64 -5.72
N GLN A 104 11.40 -0.83 -5.84
CA GLN A 104 12.57 -0.94 -4.95
C GLN A 104 12.17 -0.73 -3.49
N ARG A 105 11.31 0.26 -3.21
CA ARG A 105 10.83 0.52 -1.86
C ARG A 105 10.02 -0.64 -1.29
N LEU A 106 9.05 -1.19 -2.03
CA LEU A 106 8.25 -2.31 -1.56
C LEU A 106 9.08 -3.59 -1.41
N ARG A 107 10.02 -3.84 -2.32
CA ARG A 107 10.97 -4.97 -2.23
C ARG A 107 11.84 -4.87 -0.97
N ASN A 108 12.38 -3.69 -0.68
CA ASN A 108 13.19 -3.47 0.52
C ASN A 108 12.38 -3.66 1.81
N ILE A 109 11.12 -3.21 1.82
CA ILE A 109 10.21 -3.47 2.95
C ILE A 109 9.94 -4.97 3.07
N ALA A 110 9.66 -5.66 1.96
CA ALA A 110 9.41 -7.09 1.97
C ALA A 110 10.59 -7.88 2.54
N ILE A 111 11.83 -7.57 2.11
CA ILE A 111 13.06 -8.17 2.64
C ILE A 111 13.20 -7.88 4.14
N SER A 112 13.12 -6.62 4.56
CA SER A 112 13.34 -6.24 5.97
C SER A 112 12.29 -6.82 6.93
N ARG A 113 11.07 -7.06 6.44
CA ARG A 113 9.93 -7.60 7.20
C ARG A 113 9.76 -9.11 7.04
N ASN A 114 10.63 -9.79 6.28
CA ASN A 114 10.50 -11.21 5.91
C ASN A 114 9.15 -11.56 5.28
N ILE A 115 8.65 -10.70 4.39
CA ILE A 115 7.42 -10.92 3.62
C ILE A 115 7.82 -11.62 2.31
N PRO A 116 7.33 -12.85 2.04
CA PRO A 116 7.47 -13.48 0.74
C PRO A 116 6.92 -12.59 -0.37
N TYR A 117 7.64 -12.45 -1.47
CA TYR A 117 7.22 -11.61 -2.59
C TYR A 117 7.41 -12.32 -3.93
N ILE A 118 6.55 -12.00 -4.89
CA ILE A 118 6.68 -12.36 -6.30
C ILE A 118 6.57 -11.06 -7.10
N PHE A 119 7.56 -10.80 -7.95
CA PHE A 119 7.46 -9.83 -9.03
C PHE A 119 7.52 -10.65 -10.32
#